data_AF-A0A0F9GY66-F1
#
_entry.id   AF-A0A0F9GY66-F1
#
_cell.length_a   1.000
_cell.length_b   1.000
_cell.length_c   1.000
_cell.angle_alpha   90.00
_cell.angle_beta   90.00
_cell.angle_gamma   90.00
#
_symmetry.space_group_name_H-M   'P 1'
#
loop_
_entity.id
_entity.type
_entity.pdbx_description
1 polymer ?
#
loop_
_entity_poly.entity_id
_entity_poly.type
_entity_poly.pdbx_seq_one_letter_code
_entity_poly.pdbx_strand_id
1 'polypeptide(L)'
;LADEKIIFACVDSMEARRGIFENEAEHFSFFCDGRMAAEICRILTADSGDKGSMDCYVNSLHTDEEALDEACTAKSTCYCACIAAGLMVAQFSKYLRSIPLFTPQIILNILTAELVAEPPKPRKEVEKE
;
A
#
# COMPACT_ATOMS: atom_id res chain seq x y z
N LEU A 1 -11.22 17.21 -8.30
CA LEU A 1 -11.71 16.00 -9.01
C LEU A 1 -11.53 16.00 -10.52
N ALA A 2 -11.95 17.02 -11.29
CA ALA A 2 -11.88 16.93 -12.77
C ALA A 2 -10.44 16.80 -13.34
N ASP A 3 -9.42 17.20 -12.57
CA ASP A 3 -7.99 17.11 -12.95
C ASP A 3 -7.13 16.32 -11.94
N GLU A 4 -7.74 15.61 -10.98
CA GLU A 4 -7.00 14.84 -9.97
C GLU A 4 -6.82 13.40 -10.44
N LYS A 5 -5.57 12.94 -10.51
CA LYS A 5 -5.26 11.56 -10.87
C LYS A 5 -5.23 10.70 -9.61
N ILE A 6 -6.09 9.69 -9.59
CA ILE A 6 -6.28 8.75 -8.48
C ILE A 6 -5.83 7.36 -8.96
N ILE A 7 -4.90 6.74 -8.24
CA ILE A 7 -4.31 5.46 -8.62
C ILE A 7 -4.62 4.39 -7.57
N PHE A 8 -5.13 3.25 -8.03
CA PHE A 8 -5.25 2.03 -7.24
C PHE A 8 -4.33 0.97 -7.85
N ALA A 9 -3.24 0.65 -7.17
CA ALA A 9 -2.29 -0.39 -7.55
C ALA A 9 -2.70 -1.72 -6.92
N CYS A 10 -3.14 -2.66 -7.76
CA CYS A 10 -3.52 -4.02 -7.37
C CYS A 10 -2.73 -5.08 -8.16
N VAL A 11 -1.50 -4.74 -8.56
CA VAL A 11 -0.59 -5.63 -9.29
C VAL A 11 0.01 -6.68 -8.36
N ASP A 12 0.62 -7.73 -8.88
CA ASP A 12 1.15 -8.85 -8.10
C ASP A 12 2.67 -8.77 -7.87
N SER A 13 3.45 -8.04 -8.67
CA SER A 13 4.91 -7.91 -8.47
C SER A 13 5.35 -6.59 -7.82
N MET A 14 6.48 -6.58 -7.10
CA MET A 14 7.07 -5.32 -6.62
C MET A 14 7.69 -4.51 -7.75
N GLU A 15 8.22 -5.17 -8.79
CA GLU A 15 8.69 -4.51 -10.00
C GLU A 15 7.60 -3.62 -10.63
N ALA A 16 6.40 -4.16 -10.83
CA ALA A 16 5.29 -3.39 -11.39
C ALA A 16 4.86 -2.25 -10.46
N ARG A 17 4.82 -2.48 -9.13
CA ARG A 17 4.51 -1.42 -8.15
C ARG A 17 5.49 -0.27 -8.23
N ARG A 18 6.80 -0.59 -8.21
CA ARG A 18 7.88 0.39 -8.33
C ARG A 18 7.76 1.16 -9.64
N GLY A 19 7.60 0.45 -10.75
CA GLY A 19 7.46 1.06 -12.07
C GLY A 19 6.26 2.02 -12.15
N ILE A 20 5.10 1.64 -11.61
CA ILE A 20 3.93 2.54 -11.58
C ILE A 20 4.24 3.77 -10.72
N PHE A 21 4.74 3.57 -9.49
CA PHE A 21 4.96 4.68 -8.57
C PHE A 21 6.02 5.66 -9.07
N GLU A 22 7.16 5.19 -9.56
CA GLU A 22 8.25 6.06 -10.05
C GLU A 22 7.83 6.88 -11.27
N ASN A 23 7.02 6.31 -12.18
CA ASN A 23 6.52 7.04 -13.35
C ASN A 23 5.39 8.02 -13.02
N GLU A 24 4.70 7.85 -11.89
CA GLU A 24 3.49 8.61 -11.56
C GLU A 24 3.64 9.50 -10.32
N ALA A 25 4.77 9.43 -9.62
CA ALA A 25 5.02 10.13 -8.36
C ALA A 25 4.76 11.64 -8.43
N GLU A 26 4.98 12.27 -9.58
CA GLU A 26 4.77 13.71 -9.80
C GLU A 26 3.38 14.05 -10.35
N HIS A 27 2.55 13.05 -10.63
CA HIS A 27 1.34 13.22 -11.43
C HIS A 27 0.08 12.66 -10.78
N PHE A 28 0.15 12.03 -9.60
CA PHE A 28 -1.02 11.62 -8.84
C PHE A 28 -1.34 12.58 -7.70
N SER A 29 -2.63 12.63 -7.33
CA SER A 29 -3.09 13.30 -6.10
C SER A 29 -3.31 12.29 -4.97
N PHE A 30 -3.70 11.06 -5.32
CA PHE A 30 -3.86 9.95 -4.39
C PHE A 30 -3.38 8.65 -5.03
N PHE A 31 -2.63 7.87 -4.26
CA PHE A 31 -2.13 6.55 -4.63
C PHE A 31 -2.44 5.56 -3.53
N CYS A 32 -3.03 4.41 -3.88
CA CYS A 32 -3.34 3.35 -2.93
C CYS A 32 -2.91 1.99 -3.48
N ASP A 33 -2.09 1.27 -2.71
CA ASP A 33 -1.49 0.00 -3.07
C ASP A 33 -2.00 -1.10 -2.16
N GLY A 34 -2.65 -2.09 -2.77
CA GLY A 34 -3.09 -3.31 -2.12
C GLY A 34 -2.05 -4.41 -2.32
N ARG A 35 -1.57 -4.97 -1.22
CA ARG A 35 -0.68 -6.13 -1.19
C ARG A 35 -1.32 -7.25 -0.40
N MET A 36 -1.14 -8.49 -0.86
CA MET A 36 -1.68 -9.66 -0.19
C MET A 36 -0.63 -10.76 -0.13
N ALA A 37 -0.61 -11.47 1.00
CA ALA A 37 0.12 -12.71 1.20
C ALA A 37 -0.82 -13.65 1.96
N ALA A 38 -1.30 -14.71 1.29
CA ALA A 38 -2.39 -15.56 1.78
C ALA A 38 -3.60 -14.74 2.27
N GLU A 39 -3.91 -14.78 3.56
CA GLU A 39 -5.06 -14.12 4.20
C GLU A 39 -4.64 -12.87 5.00
N ILE A 40 -3.44 -12.37 4.74
CA ILE A 40 -2.93 -11.10 5.24
C ILE A 40 -2.99 -10.09 4.10
N CYS A 41 -3.67 -8.97 4.31
CA CYS A 41 -3.66 -7.85 3.37
C CYS A 41 -3.00 -6.62 3.99
N ARG A 42 -2.26 -5.90 3.16
CA ARG A 42 -1.58 -4.65 3.50
C ARG A 42 -2.00 -3.58 2.52
N ILE A 43 -2.51 -2.48 3.05
CA ILE A 43 -2.89 -1.29 2.29
C ILE A 43 -1.90 -0.19 2.61
N LEU A 44 -1.31 0.38 1.57
CA LEU A 44 -0.43 1.54 1.65
C LEU A 44 -1.05 2.68 0.86
N THR A 45 -1.08 3.87 1.44
CA THR A 45 -1.67 5.07 0.84
C THR A 45 -0.63 6.16 0.82
N ALA A 46 -0.48 6.82 -0.33
CA ALA A 46 0.34 8.01 -0.50
C ALA A 46 -0.52 9.15 -1.07
N ASP A 47 -0.43 10.30 -0.44
CA ASP A 47 -1.05 11.55 -0.85
C ASP A 47 0.08 12.51 -1.23
N SER A 48 0.01 13.08 -2.44
CA SER A 48 1.04 14.01 -2.93
C SER A 48 1.19 15.25 -2.04
N GLY A 49 0.15 15.62 -1.28
CA GLY A 49 0.17 16.71 -0.31
C GLY A 49 0.71 16.34 1.07
N ASP A 50 0.94 15.06 1.36
CA ASP A 50 1.45 14.59 2.65
C ASP A 50 2.75 13.80 2.48
N LYS A 51 3.87 14.49 2.76
CA LYS A 51 5.21 13.90 2.72
C LYS A 51 5.35 12.65 3.60
N GLY A 52 4.68 12.60 4.76
CA GLY A 52 4.76 11.44 5.65
C GLY A 52 4.22 10.17 5.01
N SER A 53 3.10 10.29 4.28
CA SER A 53 2.51 9.21 3.52
C SER A 53 3.37 8.78 2.31
N MET A 54 3.99 9.75 1.62
CA MET A 54 4.92 9.50 0.50
C MET A 54 6.16 8.74 0.98
N ASP A 55 6.81 9.22 2.05
CA ASP A 55 7.99 8.58 2.63
C ASP A 55 7.65 7.18 3.14
N CYS A 56 6.47 7.00 3.76
CA CYS A 56 5.94 5.69 4.15
C CYS A 56 5.86 4.73 2.95
N TYR A 57 5.30 5.17 1.82
CA TYR A 57 5.20 4.35 0.62
C TYR A 57 6.57 4.01 0.04
N VAL A 58 7.44 5.00 -0.15
CA VAL A 58 8.80 4.80 -0.70
C VAL A 58 9.60 3.82 0.15
N ASN A 59 9.55 3.96 1.47
CA ASN A 59 10.24 3.05 2.40
C ASN A 59 9.72 1.60 2.33
N SER A 60 8.51 1.38 1.79
CA SER A 60 7.91 0.05 1.60
C SER A 60 8.31 -0.64 0.28
N LEU A 61 9.01 0.06 -0.62
CA LEU A 61 9.49 -0.50 -1.88
C LEU A 61 10.83 -1.23 -1.61
N HIS A 62 10.74 -2.54 -1.38
CA HIS A 62 11.91 -3.41 -1.23
C HIS A 62 12.20 -4.15 -2.54
N THR A 63 13.42 -4.67 -2.72
CA THR A 63 13.75 -5.57 -3.83
C THR A 63 13.11 -6.94 -3.59
N ASP A 64 12.69 -7.63 -4.66
CA ASP A 64 11.98 -8.92 -4.59
C ASP A 64 12.76 -10.06 -3.91
N GLU A 65 14.04 -9.84 -3.57
CA GLU A 65 14.90 -10.82 -2.89
C GLU A 65 14.45 -11.17 -1.46
N GLU A 66 13.54 -10.39 -0.85
CA GLU A 66 12.93 -10.67 0.46
C GLU A 66 11.46 -11.12 0.37
N ALA A 67 10.88 -11.18 -0.83
CA ALA A 67 9.50 -11.57 -1.01
C ALA A 67 9.39 -13.10 -0.94
N LEU A 68 8.75 -13.60 0.11
CA LEU A 68 8.27 -14.99 0.14
C LEU A 68 7.31 -15.17 -1.04
N ASP A 69 7.77 -15.89 -2.05
CA ASP A 69 7.02 -16.23 -3.27
C ASP A 69 5.99 -17.32 -2.93
N GLU A 70 5.04 -16.99 -2.05
CA GLU A 70 3.92 -17.86 -1.73
C GLU A 70 2.86 -17.70 -2.82
N ALA A 71 2.55 -18.80 -3.49
CA ALA A 71 1.58 -18.80 -4.57
C ALA A 71 0.21 -18.26 -4.11
N CYS A 72 -0.13 -17.05 -4.55
CA CYS A 72 -1.41 -16.37 -4.32
C CYS A 72 -2.61 -17.06 -5.02
N THR A 73 -2.44 -18.28 -5.53
CA THR A 73 -3.38 -18.96 -6.45
C THR A 73 -4.39 -19.88 -5.76
N ALA A 74 -4.51 -19.83 -4.42
CA ALA A 74 -5.61 -20.51 -3.74
C ALA A 74 -6.92 -19.75 -4.00
N LYS A 75 -7.83 -20.35 -4.80
CA LYS A 75 -9.22 -19.90 -5.02
C LYS A 75 -9.97 -19.52 -3.72
N SER A 76 -9.47 -19.98 -2.58
CA SER A 76 -9.94 -19.73 -1.23
C SER A 76 -9.66 -18.32 -0.68
N THR A 77 -8.88 -17.44 -1.32
CA THR A 77 -8.53 -16.10 -0.77
C THR A 77 -9.25 -14.92 -1.44
N CYS A 78 -10.21 -15.15 -2.33
CA CYS A 78 -10.99 -14.09 -2.99
C CYS A 78 -11.64 -13.11 -2.00
N TYR A 79 -12.10 -13.64 -0.86
CA TYR A 79 -12.68 -12.82 0.20
C TYR A 79 -11.65 -11.84 0.81
N CYS A 80 -10.37 -12.22 0.92
CA CYS A 80 -9.29 -11.35 1.39
C CYS A 80 -9.07 -10.20 0.41
N ALA A 81 -9.14 -10.46 -0.90
CA ALA A 81 -9.06 -9.42 -1.93
C ALA A 81 -10.24 -8.44 -1.85
N CYS A 82 -11.47 -8.93 -1.62
CA CYS A 82 -12.62 -8.06 -1.40
C CYS A 82 -12.47 -7.17 -0.15
N ILE A 83 -11.94 -7.74 0.95
CA ILE A 83 -11.66 -6.97 2.17
C ILE A 83 -10.58 -5.92 1.91
N ALA A 84 -9.49 -6.28 1.23
CA ALA A 84 -8.44 -5.35 0.84
C ALA A 84 -8.99 -4.19 0.00
N ALA A 85 -9.79 -4.48 -1.03
CA ALA A 85 -10.44 -3.45 -1.84
C ALA A 85 -11.34 -2.53 -1.01
N GLY A 86 -12.10 -3.09 -0.06
CA GLY A 86 -12.91 -2.31 0.88
C GLY A 86 -12.08 -1.34 1.73
N LEU A 87 -10.93 -1.80 2.23
CA LEU A 87 -9.99 -0.95 2.99
C LEU A 87 -9.36 0.14 2.10
N MET A 88 -9.00 -0.16 0.85
CA MET A 88 -8.50 0.83 -0.11
C MET A 88 -9.53 1.93 -0.38
N VAL A 89 -10.79 1.54 -0.63
CA VAL A 89 -11.90 2.49 -0.83
C VAL A 89 -12.18 3.30 0.45
N ALA A 90 -12.00 2.71 1.64
CA ALA A 90 -12.11 3.44 2.90
C ALA A 90 -11.04 4.54 3.04
N GLN A 91 -9.79 4.25 2.65
CA GLN A 91 -8.72 5.26 2.61
C GLN A 91 -9.03 6.37 1.60
N PHE A 92 -9.53 6.02 0.42
CA PHE A 92 -9.94 7.00 -0.58
C PHE A 92 -11.11 7.87 -0.10
N SER A 93 -12.08 7.29 0.61
CA SER A 93 -13.19 8.04 1.21
C SER A 93 -12.70 9.06 2.25
N LYS A 94 -11.68 8.71 3.05
CA LYS A 94 -11.02 9.67 3.96
C LYS A 94 -10.37 10.81 3.19
N TYR A 95 -9.64 10.48 2.12
CA TYR A 95 -9.01 11.46 1.23
C TYR A 95 -10.02 12.46 0.64
N LEU A 96 -11.12 11.96 0.06
CA LEU A 96 -12.20 12.81 -0.49
C LEU A 96 -12.85 13.75 0.54
N ARG A 97 -12.76 13.40 1.83
CA ARG A 97 -13.29 14.18 2.95
C ARG A 97 -12.24 15.07 3.61
N SER A 98 -11.03 15.12 3.06
CA SER A 98 -9.87 15.83 3.62
C SER A 98 -9.58 15.42 5.08
N ILE A 99 -9.86 14.15 5.41
CA ILE A 99 -9.47 13.58 6.70
C ILE A 99 -8.00 13.18 6.59
N PRO A 100 -7.12 13.67 7.47
CA PRO A 100 -5.70 13.36 7.37
C PRO A 100 -5.46 11.85 7.42
N LEU A 101 -4.58 11.36 6.54
CA LEU A 101 -4.17 9.96 6.47
C LEU A 101 -3.12 9.67 7.55
N PHE A 102 -3.46 9.85 8.83
CA PHE A 102 -2.56 9.58 9.97
C PHE A 102 -2.00 8.14 9.95
N THR A 103 -2.72 7.22 9.31
CA THR A 103 -2.32 5.82 9.14
C THR A 103 -2.21 5.51 7.63
N PRO A 104 -1.10 5.91 6.98
CA PRO A 104 -0.88 5.64 5.56
C PRO A 104 -0.73 4.14 5.29
N GLN A 105 -0.41 3.35 6.31
CA GLN A 105 -0.33 1.90 6.25
C GLN A 105 -1.39 1.25 7.14
N ILE A 106 -2.03 0.20 6.62
CA ILE A 106 -2.88 -0.73 7.35
C ILE A 106 -2.42 -2.15 6.99
N ILE A 107 -2.20 -3.00 7.99
CA ILE A 107 -2.06 -4.45 7.81
C ILE A 107 -3.21 -5.11 8.55
N LEU A 108 -3.90 -6.02 7.88
CA LEU A 108 -4.94 -6.86 8.46
C LEU A 108 -4.55 -8.32 8.26
N ASN A 109 -4.34 -9.03 9.35
CA ASN A 109 -4.28 -10.48 9.36
C ASN A 109 -5.70 -11.01 9.60
N ILE A 110 -6.32 -11.58 8.58
CA ILE A 110 -7.71 -12.03 8.68
C ILE A 110 -7.83 -13.31 9.50
N LEU A 111 -6.79 -14.15 9.51
CA LEU A 111 -6.76 -15.38 10.30
C LEU A 111 -6.81 -15.12 11.81
N THR A 112 -6.07 -14.11 12.28
CA THR A 112 -5.99 -13.75 13.70
C THR A 112 -6.91 -12.59 14.08
N ALA A 113 -7.57 -11.97 13.09
CA ALA A 113 -8.34 -10.73 13.26
C ALA A 113 -7.51 -9.57 13.87
N GLU A 114 -6.22 -9.51 13.55
CA GLU A 114 -5.32 -8.47 14.02
C GLU A 114 -5.16 -7.36 13.00
N LEU A 115 -5.34 -6.11 13.43
CA LEU A 115 -5.16 -4.92 12.61
C LEU A 115 -4.04 -4.04 13.18
N VAL A 116 -3.08 -3.70 12.34
CA VAL A 116 -1.97 -2.78 12.65
C VAL A 116 -2.06 -1.59 11.71
N ALA A 117 -2.08 -0.38 12.26
CA ALA A 117 -2.19 0.86 11.50
C ALA A 117 -1.04 1.81 11.86
N GLU A 118 0.19 1.32 11.72
CA GLU A 118 1.42 2.07 12.00
C GLU A 118 2.23 2.29 10.72
N PRO A 119 2.92 3.44 10.56
CA PRO A 119 3.82 3.66 9.44
C PRO A 119 5.01 2.66 9.48
N PRO A 120 5.59 2.30 8.33
CA PRO A 120 6.74 1.43 8.27
C PRO A 120 7.92 2.10 8.97
N LYS A 121 8.67 1.32 9.76
CA LYS A 121 9.86 1.84 10.46
C LYS A 121 10.85 2.36 9.41
N PRO A 122 11.44 3.55 9.59
CA PRO A 122 12.49 4.04 8.71
C PRO A 122 13.63 3.03 8.67
N ARG A 123 14.14 2.73 7.48
CA ARG A 123 15.28 1.83 7.30
C ARG A 123 16.45 2.45 8.07
N LYS A 124 17.10 1.69 8.97
CA LYS A 124 18.40 2.10 9.50
C LYS A 124 19.33 2.21 8.29
N GLU A 125 19.94 3.37 8.09
CA GLU A 125 21.02 3.49 7.12
C GLU A 125 22.06 2.43 7.47
N VAL A 126 22.31 1.50 6.54
CA VAL A 126 23.44 0.61 6.67
C VAL A 126 24.66 1.52 6.52
N GLU A 127 25.31 1.84 7.64
CA GLU A 127 26.63 2.46 7.63
C GLU A 127 27.51 1.63 6.69
N LYS A 128 27.89 2.22 5.56
CA LYS A 128 28.88 1.63 4.67
C LYS A 128 30.21 1.67 5.43
N GLU A 129 30.60 0.56 6.05
CA GLU A 129 31.99 0.28 6.43
C GLU A 129 32.87 0.11 5.18
#